data_AF-A0CIA6-F1
#
_entry.id   AF-A0CIA6-F1
#
_cell.length_a   1.000
_cell.length_b   1.000
_cell.length_c   1.000
_cell.angle_alpha   90.00
_cell.angle_beta   90.00
_cell.angle_gamma   90.00
#
_symmetry.space_group_name_H-M   'P 1'
#
loop_
_entity.id
_entity.type
_entity.pdbx_description
1 polymer ?
#
loop_
_entity_poly.entity_id
_entity_poly.type
_entity_poly.pdbx_seq_one_letter_code
_entity_poly.pdbx_strand_id
1 'polypeptide(L)'
;MNMLNPNCLMSMTFNLNELSTHIAEQIKNQSEQIQVIYTEKQKTFEILQKQLEKMNQLISKMCNKQPPQRIDEIQILKNQQYKYELQMEEELELPCYRNRIFQIKLRLVQNEKTIINVNKPPCRIANVSIASNISWTYDKIPKKLTHNNKNQSIFKGCQQTIIKKGYGSLSRIQIKEVSSHFPKGSFLMIILPIDDGAIIGDESKFLIKKEWIKPLIINDVAIKAKKFSDRHNPYYVKSDGTINILEQE
;
A
#
# COMPACT_ATOMS: atom_id res chain seq x y z
N MET A 1 86.54 4.53 -50.88
CA MET A 1 85.26 5.26 -50.85
C MET A 1 84.30 4.54 -51.79
N ASN A 2 83.37 3.74 -51.27
CA ASN A 2 82.33 3.14 -52.10
C ASN A 2 81.24 4.17 -52.34
N MET A 3 81.23 4.73 -53.56
CA MET A 3 80.15 5.59 -54.04
C MET A 3 78.91 4.71 -54.25
N LEU A 4 77.86 4.94 -53.45
CA LEU A 4 76.57 4.27 -53.62
C LEU A 4 75.98 4.65 -54.98
N ASN A 5 75.53 3.64 -55.72
CA ASN A 5 74.98 3.77 -57.05
C ASN A 5 73.62 4.51 -57.01
N PRO A 6 73.47 5.68 -57.66
CA PRO A 6 72.27 6.52 -57.57
C PRO A 6 70.98 5.85 -58.06
N ASN A 7 71.08 4.84 -58.93
CA ASN A 7 69.93 4.06 -59.40
C ASN A 7 69.30 3.19 -58.30
N CYS A 8 70.08 2.77 -57.30
CA CYS A 8 69.58 1.97 -56.17
C CYS A 8 68.71 2.82 -55.22
N LEU A 9 69.13 4.08 -54.98
CA LEU A 9 68.42 5.03 -54.12
C LEU A 9 67.07 5.45 -54.73
N MET A 10 66.99 5.64 -56.05
CA MET A 10 65.73 5.96 -56.73
C MET A 10 64.71 4.81 -56.71
N SER A 11 65.16 3.55 -56.77
CA SER A 11 64.26 2.39 -56.65
C SER A 11 63.71 2.21 -55.23
N MET A 12 64.50 2.55 -54.19
CA MET A 12 64.05 2.51 -52.80
C MET A 12 63.07 3.63 -52.48
N THR A 13 63.29 4.85 -52.98
CA THR A 13 62.35 5.97 -52.79
C THR A 13 61.02 5.74 -53.50
N PHE A 14 61.04 5.10 -54.68
CA PHE A 14 59.81 4.70 -55.38
C PHE A 14 59.01 3.65 -54.59
N ASN A 15 59.67 2.60 -54.10
CA ASN A 15 59.03 1.56 -53.26
C ASN A 15 58.49 2.10 -51.93
N LEU A 16 59.16 3.08 -51.31
CA LEU A 16 58.68 3.72 -50.08
C LEU A 16 57.45 4.60 -50.32
N ASN A 17 57.37 5.26 -51.48
CA ASN A 17 56.20 6.04 -51.86
C ASN A 17 55.00 5.13 -52.14
N GLU A 18 55.18 4.02 -52.86
CA GLU A 18 54.12 3.02 -53.07
C GLU A 18 53.63 2.41 -51.75
N LEU A 19 54.56 2.04 -50.86
CA LEU A 19 54.23 1.54 -49.53
C LEU A 19 53.47 2.59 -48.70
N SER A 20 53.90 3.86 -48.74
CA SER A 20 53.23 4.97 -48.07
C SER A 20 51.81 5.19 -48.60
N THR A 21 51.62 5.14 -49.92
CA THR A 21 50.29 5.23 -50.52
C THR A 21 49.40 4.06 -50.13
N HIS A 22 49.94 2.84 -50.08
CA HIS A 22 49.19 1.65 -49.67
C HIS A 22 48.78 1.71 -48.20
N ILE A 23 49.68 2.17 -47.31
CA ILE A 23 49.37 2.36 -45.88
C ILE A 23 48.30 3.44 -45.70
N ALA A 24 48.41 4.57 -46.43
CA ALA A 24 47.42 5.64 -46.37
C ALA A 24 46.03 5.16 -46.84
N GLU A 25 45.98 4.33 -47.88
CA GLU A 25 44.74 3.73 -48.37
C GLU A 25 44.17 2.71 -47.38
N GLN A 26 45.01 1.89 -46.75
CA GLN A 26 44.58 0.99 -45.67
C GLN A 26 44.01 1.76 -44.46
N ILE A 27 44.68 2.83 -44.02
CA ILE A 27 44.21 3.68 -42.92
C ILE A 27 42.86 4.31 -43.28
N LYS A 28 42.72 4.79 -44.52
CA LYS A 28 41.46 5.37 -45.01
C LYS A 28 40.33 4.33 -44.97
N ASN A 29 40.57 3.12 -45.50
CA ASN A 29 39.57 2.04 -45.49
C ASN A 29 39.20 1.60 -44.07
N GLN A 30 40.17 1.54 -43.15
CA GLN A 30 39.90 1.23 -41.74
C GLN A 30 39.09 2.34 -41.06
N SER A 31 39.38 3.60 -41.36
CA SER A 31 38.61 4.75 -40.84
C SER A 31 37.15 4.70 -41.28
N GLU A 32 36.89 4.38 -42.55
CA GLU A 32 35.54 4.22 -43.08
C GLU A 32 34.79 3.05 -42.40
N GLN A 33 35.46 1.91 -42.19
CA GLN A 33 34.88 0.78 -41.46
C GLN A 33 34.55 1.12 -39.99
N ILE A 34 35.44 1.83 -39.31
CA ILE A 34 35.22 2.31 -37.94
C ILE A 34 33.98 3.22 -37.90
N GLN A 35 33.83 4.10 -38.88
CA GLN A 35 32.68 5.01 -38.96
C GLN A 35 31.36 4.25 -39.14
N VAL A 36 31.35 3.21 -39.98
CA VAL A 36 30.17 2.32 -40.13
C VAL A 36 29.82 1.66 -38.80
N ILE A 37 30.81 1.10 -38.09
CA ILE A 37 30.61 0.47 -36.77
C ILE A 37 30.01 1.46 -35.77
N TYR A 38 30.49 2.71 -35.74
CA TYR A 38 29.92 3.75 -34.87
C TYR A 38 28.45 4.02 -35.20
N THR A 39 28.08 4.11 -36.48
CA THR A 39 26.69 4.35 -36.86
C THR A 39 25.77 3.18 -36.52
N GLU A 40 26.21 1.93 -36.69
CA GLU A 40 25.43 0.76 -36.30
C GLU A 40 25.27 0.64 -34.79
N LYS A 41 26.33 0.94 -34.03
CA LYS A 41 26.28 0.99 -32.57
C LYS A 41 25.26 2.04 -32.10
N GLN A 42 25.23 3.22 -32.73
CA GLN A 42 24.27 4.28 -32.41
C GLN A 42 22.83 3.83 -32.66
N LYS A 43 22.56 3.22 -33.82
CA LYS A 43 21.23 2.68 -34.16
C LYS A 43 20.79 1.60 -33.15
N THR A 44 21.71 0.71 -32.77
CA THR A 44 21.43 -0.35 -31.80
C THR A 44 21.11 0.22 -30.43
N PHE A 45 21.83 1.25 -30.00
CA PHE A 45 21.58 1.96 -28.75
C PHE A 45 20.20 2.61 -28.72
N GLU A 46 19.80 3.30 -29.79
CA GLU A 46 18.46 3.88 -29.89
C GLU A 46 17.33 2.84 -29.83
N ILE A 47 17.53 1.68 -30.46
CA ILE A 47 16.57 0.57 -30.39
C ILE A 47 16.43 0.05 -28.96
N LEU A 48 17.55 -0.17 -28.27
CA LEU A 48 17.56 -0.63 -26.88
C LEU A 48 16.92 0.40 -25.94
N GLN A 49 17.18 1.70 -26.16
CA GLN A 49 16.56 2.77 -25.38
C GLN A 49 15.05 2.81 -25.55
N LYS A 50 14.55 2.67 -26.79
CA LYS A 50 13.11 2.55 -27.07
C LYS A 50 12.49 1.29 -26.44
N GLN A 51 13.23 0.17 -26.40
CA GLN A 51 12.77 -1.05 -25.72
C GLN A 51 12.68 -0.85 -24.20
N LEU A 52 13.68 -0.19 -23.59
CA LEU A 52 13.69 0.15 -22.17
C LEU A 52 12.50 1.06 -21.80
N GLU A 53 12.21 2.08 -22.60
CA GLU A 53 11.06 2.96 -22.39
C GLU A 53 9.73 2.20 -22.48
N LYS A 54 9.56 1.31 -23.45
CA LYS A 54 8.37 0.45 -23.56
C LYS A 54 8.24 -0.46 -22.35
N MET A 55 9.34 -1.04 -21.88
CA MET A 55 9.35 -1.88 -20.66
C MET A 55 8.96 -1.05 -19.43
N ASN A 56 9.49 0.16 -19.27
CA ASN A 56 9.15 1.06 -18.17
C ASN A 56 7.68 1.53 -18.23
N GLN A 57 7.13 1.77 -19.42
CA GLN A 57 5.72 2.07 -19.61
C GLN A 57 4.82 0.87 -19.26
N LEU A 58 5.24 -0.35 -19.61
CA LEU A 58 4.55 -1.58 -19.22
C LEU A 58 4.63 -1.80 -17.70
N ILE A 59 5.79 -1.62 -17.09
CA ILE A 59 5.97 -1.67 -15.63
C ILE A 59 5.10 -0.63 -14.94
N SER A 60 5.03 0.61 -15.44
CA SER A 60 4.14 1.64 -14.88
C SER A 60 2.66 1.25 -14.98
N LYS A 61 2.24 0.68 -16.12
CA LYS A 61 0.87 0.14 -16.30
C LYS A 61 0.58 -1.08 -15.42
N MET A 62 1.59 -1.90 -15.11
CA MET A 62 1.47 -3.04 -14.20
C MET A 62 1.57 -2.63 -12.71
N CYS A 63 2.32 -1.58 -12.38
CA CYS A 63 2.44 -1.04 -11.02
C CYS A 63 1.16 -0.36 -10.54
N ASN A 64 0.32 0.15 -11.45
CA ASN A 64 -1.06 0.55 -11.13
C ASN A 64 -2.00 -0.63 -10.82
N LYS A 65 -1.48 -1.87 -10.89
CA LYS A 65 -2.14 -3.11 -10.46
C LYS A 65 -1.25 -3.93 -9.51
N GLN A 66 -0.28 -3.32 -8.84
CA GLN A 66 0.35 -4.00 -7.72
C GLN A 66 -0.72 -4.23 -6.65
N PRO A 67 -0.99 -5.49 -6.24
CA PRO A 67 -1.60 -5.67 -4.94
C PRO A 67 -0.66 -4.98 -3.95
N PRO A 68 -1.16 -4.10 -3.06
CA PRO A 68 -0.31 -3.51 -2.04
C PRO A 68 0.46 -4.65 -1.39
N GLN A 69 1.78 -4.48 -1.21
CA GLN A 69 2.59 -5.39 -0.42
C GLN A 69 1.78 -5.72 0.83
N ARG A 70 1.28 -6.95 0.92
CA ARG A 70 0.62 -7.44 2.12
C ARG A 70 1.75 -7.62 3.12
N ILE A 71 2.16 -6.51 3.74
CA ILE A 71 2.65 -6.57 5.11
C ILE A 71 1.54 -7.33 5.81
N ASP A 72 1.86 -8.51 6.36
CA ASP A 72 0.92 -9.25 7.20
C ASP A 72 0.44 -8.25 8.25
N GLU A 73 -0.79 -7.74 8.09
CA GLU A 73 -1.39 -6.77 9.01
C GLU A 73 -1.36 -7.33 10.45
N ILE A 74 -1.26 -8.65 10.58
CA ILE A 74 -1.11 -9.43 11.81
C ILE A 74 0.31 -9.36 12.42
N GLN A 75 1.38 -9.24 11.62
CA GLN A 75 2.75 -9.07 12.16
C GLN A 75 2.93 -7.69 12.80
N ILE A 76 2.27 -6.66 12.26
CA ILE A 76 2.20 -5.32 12.87
C ILE A 76 1.59 -5.39 14.29
N LEU A 77 0.68 -6.34 14.54
CA LEU A 77 0.02 -6.50 15.84
C LEU A 77 0.90 -7.11 16.95
N LYS A 78 1.97 -7.84 16.60
CA LYS A 78 2.66 -8.72 17.57
C LYS A 78 3.86 -8.09 18.29
N ASN A 79 4.51 -7.07 17.72
CA ASN A 79 5.83 -6.61 18.19
C ASN A 79 5.93 -5.08 18.42
N GLN A 80 4.83 -4.37 18.72
CA GLN A 80 4.83 -2.91 18.81
C GLN A 80 4.51 -2.41 20.23
N GLN A 81 5.34 -1.48 20.72
CA GLN A 81 5.03 -0.65 21.89
C GLN A 81 4.10 0.48 21.43
N TYR A 82 2.80 0.28 21.58
CA TYR A 82 1.82 1.31 21.24
C TYR A 82 1.88 2.49 22.21
N LYS A 83 1.89 3.70 21.69
CA LYS A 83 1.82 4.95 22.47
C LYS A 83 0.40 5.51 22.56
N TYR A 84 -0.42 5.16 21.58
CA TYR A 84 -1.79 5.65 21.43
C TYR A 84 -2.74 4.47 21.27
N GLU A 85 -4.01 4.67 21.63
CA GLU A 85 -5.05 3.64 21.50
C GLU A 85 -6.29 4.20 20.82
N LEU A 86 -6.86 3.41 19.92
CA LEU A 86 -8.19 3.66 19.35
C LEU A 86 -9.25 3.03 20.26
N GLN A 87 -10.20 3.83 20.69
CA GLN A 87 -11.36 3.39 21.47
C GLN A 87 -12.65 3.84 20.81
N MET A 88 -13.75 3.14 21.08
CA MET A 88 -15.07 3.64 20.71
C MET A 88 -15.51 4.71 21.71
N GLU A 89 -16.14 5.74 21.18
CA GLU A 89 -16.75 6.80 22.01
C GLU A 89 -18.10 6.34 22.60
N GLU A 90 -18.85 5.57 21.81
CA GLU A 90 -20.15 4.99 22.18
C GLU A 90 -20.07 3.47 22.09
N GLU A 91 -20.82 2.80 22.96
CA GLU A 91 -20.94 1.35 22.90
C GLU A 91 -21.68 0.92 21.62
N LEU A 92 -21.22 -0.16 20.98
CA LEU A 92 -21.88 -0.68 19.79
C LEU A 92 -22.97 -1.67 20.20
N GLU A 93 -24.22 -1.37 19.83
CA GLU A 93 -25.35 -2.29 20.02
C GLU A 93 -25.22 -3.50 19.09
N LEU A 94 -25.24 -4.70 19.68
CA LEU A 94 -25.26 -5.97 19.00
C LEU A 94 -26.54 -6.76 19.31
N PRO A 95 -26.98 -7.60 18.36
CA PRO A 95 -26.41 -7.88 17.05
C PRO A 95 -26.74 -6.80 16.01
N CYS A 96 -25.81 -6.60 15.08
CA CYS A 96 -26.07 -5.82 13.88
C CYS A 96 -27.07 -6.55 12.97
N TYR A 97 -27.97 -5.82 12.30
CA TYR A 97 -28.94 -6.43 11.39
C TYR A 97 -28.57 -6.20 9.93
N ARG A 98 -28.81 -7.21 9.10
CA ARG A 98 -28.68 -7.11 7.65
C ARG A 98 -29.47 -5.91 7.12
N ASN A 99 -28.85 -5.18 6.19
CA ASN A 99 -29.39 -3.98 5.56
C ASN A 99 -29.74 -2.83 6.52
N ARG A 100 -29.40 -2.91 7.82
CA ARG A 100 -29.45 -1.76 8.71
C ARG A 100 -28.11 -1.03 8.70
N ILE A 101 -28.21 0.29 8.84
CA ILE A 101 -27.06 1.16 8.97
C ILE A 101 -26.68 1.24 10.45
N PHE A 102 -25.40 1.09 10.75
CA PHE A 102 -24.83 1.43 12.04
C PHE A 102 -23.64 2.37 11.85
N GLN A 103 -23.22 2.99 12.95
CA GLN A 103 -22.09 3.90 13.00
C GLN A 103 -21.15 3.49 14.11
N ILE A 104 -19.86 3.73 13.91
CA ILE A 104 -18.85 3.58 14.96
C ILE A 104 -18.17 4.93 15.13
N LYS A 105 -18.34 5.52 16.30
CA LYS A 105 -17.62 6.74 16.70
C LYS A 105 -16.33 6.32 17.40
N LEU A 106 -15.23 6.90 16.95
CA LEU A 106 -13.88 6.56 17.38
C LEU A 106 -13.25 7.76 18.07
N ARG A 107 -12.51 7.50 19.14
CA ARG A 107 -11.62 8.46 19.78
C ARG A 107 -10.20 7.90 19.85
N LEU A 108 -9.21 8.76 19.61
CA LEU A 108 -7.80 8.43 19.81
C LEU A 108 -7.37 8.93 21.18
N VAL A 109 -6.89 8.01 22.02
CA VAL A 109 -6.48 8.30 23.39
C VAL A 109 -4.98 8.06 23.60
N GLN A 110 -4.40 8.83 24.50
CA GLN A 110 -3.06 8.63 25.06
C GLN A 110 -3.21 8.58 26.57
N ASN A 111 -2.85 7.47 27.21
CA ASN A 111 -3.00 7.28 28.66
C ASN A 111 -4.41 7.66 29.15
N GLU A 112 -5.44 7.09 28.52
CA GLU A 112 -6.88 7.32 28.79
C GLU A 112 -7.41 8.73 28.49
N LYS A 113 -6.56 9.68 28.11
CA LYS A 113 -6.98 11.04 27.73
C LYS A 113 -7.11 11.15 26.22
N THR A 114 -8.26 11.65 25.75
CA THR A 114 -8.43 11.95 24.33
C THR A 114 -7.40 12.98 23.88
N ILE A 115 -6.78 12.72 22.73
CA ILE A 115 -5.83 13.66 22.12
C ILE A 115 -6.61 14.77 21.45
N ILE A 116 -7.00 15.77 22.23
CA ILE A 116 -7.68 16.95 21.74
C ILE A 116 -6.63 18.04 21.56
N ASN A 117 -6.19 18.29 20.33
CA ASN A 117 -5.52 19.54 20.03
C ASN A 117 -6.60 20.60 19.79
N VAL A 118 -7.00 21.26 20.88
CA VAL A 118 -8.16 22.17 20.94
C VAL A 118 -7.92 23.44 20.14
N ASN A 119 -6.68 23.87 19.94
CA ASN A 119 -6.38 25.27 19.65
C ASN A 119 -6.19 25.64 18.17
N LYS A 120 -6.24 24.71 17.20
CA LYS A 120 -6.10 25.07 15.76
C LYS A 120 -6.89 24.21 14.77
N PRO A 121 -7.53 24.79 13.73
CA PRO A 121 -8.01 24.05 12.57
C PRO A 121 -6.89 23.85 11.51
N PRO A 122 -6.89 22.77 10.70
CA PRO A 122 -7.40 21.42 10.92
C PRO A 122 -6.25 20.44 11.26
N CYS A 123 -6.20 19.97 12.50
CA CYS A 123 -5.30 18.91 12.95
C CYS A 123 -5.76 17.54 12.41
N ARG A 124 -4.97 16.90 11.52
CA ARG A 124 -5.25 15.57 10.93
C ARG A 124 -4.43 14.52 11.68
N ILE A 125 -5.07 13.81 12.60
CA ILE A 125 -4.35 13.01 13.60
C ILE A 125 -4.01 11.60 13.11
N ALA A 126 -4.82 11.02 12.22
CA ALA A 126 -4.53 9.79 11.48
C ALA A 126 -5.65 9.52 10.46
N ASN A 127 -5.34 8.82 9.36
CA ASN A 127 -6.37 8.16 8.56
C ASN A 127 -6.56 6.74 9.10
N VAL A 128 -7.81 6.37 9.35
CA VAL A 128 -8.18 5.05 9.89
C VAL A 128 -9.07 4.35 8.88
N SER A 129 -8.74 3.11 8.56
CA SER A 129 -9.57 2.23 7.76
C SER A 129 -10.16 1.16 8.65
N ILE A 130 -11.44 0.87 8.42
CA ILE A 130 -11.99 -0.44 8.74
C ILE A 130 -11.26 -1.41 7.81
N ALA A 131 -10.32 -2.17 8.36
CA ALA A 131 -9.97 -3.44 7.77
C ALA A 131 -10.92 -4.43 8.43
N SER A 132 -12.11 -4.58 7.86
CA SER A 132 -12.99 -5.67 8.23
C SER A 132 -12.32 -6.95 7.76
N ASN A 133 -11.40 -7.43 8.59
CA ASN A 133 -10.84 -8.77 8.52
C ASN A 133 -11.96 -9.71 8.95
N ILE A 134 -12.94 -9.86 8.07
CA ILE A 134 -14.06 -10.78 8.26
C ILE A 134 -13.47 -12.18 8.46
N SER A 135 -13.56 -12.60 9.72
CA SER A 135 -13.64 -13.95 10.27
C SER A 135 -13.01 -15.13 9.52
N TRP A 136 -12.12 -15.78 10.26
CA TRP A 136 -11.90 -17.24 10.35
C TRP A 136 -12.81 -18.12 9.48
N THR A 137 -12.19 -18.67 8.45
CA THR A 137 -12.56 -19.96 7.86
C THR A 137 -11.45 -20.91 8.24
N TYR A 138 -11.76 -22.05 8.89
CA TYR A 138 -11.01 -23.31 9.18
C TYR A 138 -9.46 -23.35 9.23
N ASP A 139 -8.77 -22.52 8.45
CA ASP A 139 -7.36 -22.23 8.46
C ASP A 139 -7.00 -21.24 9.58
N LYS A 140 -5.84 -21.45 10.20
CA LYS A 140 -5.32 -20.73 11.37
C LYS A 140 -5.11 -19.19 11.20
N ILE A 141 -5.54 -18.57 10.10
CA ILE A 141 -5.23 -17.17 9.74
C ILE A 141 -6.49 -16.41 9.28
N PRO A 142 -6.86 -15.28 9.92
CA PRO A 142 -7.94 -14.39 9.48
C PRO A 142 -7.74 -13.91 8.03
N LYS A 143 -8.77 -14.01 7.18
CA LYS A 143 -8.76 -13.51 5.79
C LYS A 143 -9.67 -12.29 5.66
N LYS A 144 -9.27 -11.28 4.87
CA LYS A 144 -10.10 -10.10 4.63
C LYS A 144 -11.27 -10.42 3.69
N LEU A 145 -12.50 -10.58 4.20
CA LEU A 145 -13.68 -10.69 3.35
C LEU A 145 -14.18 -9.28 2.98
N THR A 146 -14.10 -8.95 1.71
CA THR A 146 -14.66 -7.70 1.16
C THR A 146 -15.82 -7.99 0.21
N HIS A 147 -15.74 -9.15 -0.47
CA HIS A 147 -16.66 -9.56 -1.51
C HIS A 147 -17.17 -10.97 -1.23
N ASN A 148 -18.39 -11.24 -1.68
CA ASN A 148 -18.97 -12.59 -1.67
C ASN A 148 -18.43 -13.44 -2.84
N ASN A 149 -18.88 -14.69 -2.93
CA ASN A 149 -18.50 -15.62 -4.01
C ASN A 149 -18.93 -15.16 -5.42
N LYS A 150 -19.77 -14.12 -5.51
CA LYS A 150 -20.22 -13.48 -6.75
C LYS A 150 -19.49 -12.15 -7.02
N ASN A 151 -18.38 -11.88 -6.33
CA ASN A 151 -17.63 -10.62 -6.38
C ASN A 151 -18.46 -9.36 -6.04
N GLN A 152 -19.52 -9.49 -5.25
CA GLN A 152 -20.30 -8.34 -4.77
C GLN A 152 -19.83 -7.92 -3.39
N SER A 153 -19.70 -6.62 -3.15
CA SER A 153 -19.27 -6.08 -1.86
C SER A 153 -20.25 -6.44 -0.73
N ILE A 154 -19.73 -7.02 0.34
CA ILE A 154 -20.48 -7.44 1.53
C ILE A 154 -20.88 -6.22 2.38
N PHE A 155 -20.03 -5.20 2.38
CA PHE A 155 -20.27 -3.95 3.08
C PHE A 155 -20.70 -2.85 2.10
N LYS A 156 -21.48 -1.91 2.60
CA LYS A 156 -21.81 -0.63 1.95
C LYS A 156 -21.55 0.48 2.97
N GLY A 157 -21.06 1.64 2.54
CA GLY A 157 -20.81 2.77 3.42
C GLY A 157 -19.36 3.21 3.52
N CYS A 158 -19.09 4.12 4.45
CA CYS A 158 -17.75 4.64 4.69
C CYS A 158 -16.91 3.62 5.46
N GLN A 159 -15.97 2.98 4.77
CA GLN A 159 -15.01 2.05 5.35
C GLN A 159 -13.74 2.75 5.85
N GLN A 160 -13.60 4.06 5.60
CA GLN A 160 -12.45 4.86 5.98
C GLN A 160 -12.93 6.18 6.57
N THR A 161 -12.24 6.65 7.60
CA THR A 161 -12.47 7.97 8.18
C THR A 161 -11.14 8.60 8.59
N ILE A 162 -11.14 9.93 8.64
CA ILE A 162 -10.03 10.72 9.16
C ILE A 162 -10.34 11.04 10.62
N ILE A 163 -9.39 10.85 11.52
CA ILE A 163 -9.48 11.33 12.91
C ILE A 163 -9.05 12.79 12.94
N LYS A 164 -9.96 13.67 13.36
CA LYS A 164 -9.73 15.11 13.50
C LYS A 164 -9.98 15.50 14.95
N LYS A 165 -9.05 16.28 15.53
CA LYS A 165 -9.14 16.73 16.95
C LYS A 165 -9.39 15.58 17.96
N GLY A 166 -8.90 14.39 17.66
CA GLY A 166 -9.03 13.21 18.51
C GLY A 166 -10.25 12.34 18.22
N TYR A 167 -11.16 12.78 17.34
CA TYR A 167 -12.42 12.09 17.06
C TYR A 167 -12.55 11.73 15.58
N GLY A 168 -13.18 10.59 15.30
CA GLY A 168 -13.52 10.13 13.96
C GLY A 168 -14.85 9.38 13.95
N SER A 169 -15.51 9.29 12.80
CA SER A 169 -16.74 8.52 12.68
C SER A 169 -16.77 7.71 11.40
N LEU A 170 -16.93 6.42 11.56
CA LEU A 170 -17.27 5.51 10.49
C LEU A 170 -18.79 5.47 10.37
N SER A 171 -19.31 6.32 9.49
CA SER A 171 -20.75 6.47 9.29
C SER A 171 -21.26 5.59 8.15
N ARG A 172 -22.55 5.26 8.21
CA ARG A 172 -23.28 4.58 7.13
C ARG A 172 -22.81 3.16 6.84
N ILE A 173 -22.21 2.46 7.81
CA ILE A 173 -21.80 1.06 7.63
C ILE A 173 -23.06 0.20 7.54
N GLN A 174 -23.19 -0.55 6.45
CA GLN A 174 -24.31 -1.46 6.22
C GLN A 174 -23.78 -2.80 5.73
N ILE A 175 -24.26 -3.88 6.35
CA ILE A 175 -23.92 -5.25 5.97
C ILE A 175 -25.03 -5.79 5.06
N LYS A 176 -24.70 -6.04 3.79
CA LYS A 176 -25.66 -6.50 2.77
C LYS A 176 -25.93 -8.00 2.81
N GLU A 177 -24.99 -8.77 3.36
CA GLU A 177 -25.04 -10.22 3.31
C GLU A 177 -24.58 -10.80 4.64
N VAL A 178 -25.44 -11.67 5.20
CA VAL A 178 -25.09 -12.60 6.27
C VAL A 178 -24.66 -13.88 5.57
N SER A 179 -23.39 -13.94 5.21
CA SER A 179 -22.80 -15.10 4.54
C SER A 179 -22.88 -16.33 5.43
N SER A 180 -23.06 -17.51 4.83
CA SER A 180 -22.83 -18.81 5.50
C SER A 180 -21.40 -18.98 6.02
N HIS A 181 -20.50 -18.08 5.62
CA HIS A 181 -19.09 -18.06 6.01
C HIS A 181 -18.86 -17.40 7.38
N PHE A 182 -19.91 -16.92 8.05
CA PHE A 182 -19.85 -16.46 9.44
C PHE A 182 -20.22 -17.62 10.37
N PRO A 183 -19.25 -18.30 11.02
CA PRO A 183 -19.56 -19.33 11.99
C PRO A 183 -20.43 -18.70 13.09
N LYS A 184 -21.60 -19.28 13.38
CA LYS A 184 -22.58 -18.74 14.34
C LYS A 184 -23.14 -17.34 14.01
N GLY A 185 -22.88 -16.81 12.81
CA GLY A 185 -23.31 -15.47 12.42
C GLY A 185 -22.52 -14.32 13.04
N SER A 186 -21.31 -14.58 13.58
CA SER A 186 -20.43 -13.53 14.12
C SER A 186 -19.16 -13.32 13.27
N PHE A 187 -18.54 -12.14 13.41
CA PHE A 187 -17.25 -11.83 12.78
C PHE A 187 -16.35 -10.96 13.66
N LEU A 188 -15.06 -11.02 13.39
CA LEU A 188 -14.06 -10.13 13.95
C LEU A 188 -14.03 -8.81 13.16
N MET A 189 -14.15 -7.68 13.85
CA MET A 189 -13.97 -6.36 13.24
C MET A 189 -12.67 -5.73 13.74
N ILE A 190 -11.81 -5.30 12.82
CA ILE A 190 -10.55 -4.63 13.14
C ILE A 190 -10.57 -3.24 12.51
N ILE A 191 -10.19 -2.24 13.30
CA ILE A 191 -10.07 -0.86 12.87
C ILE A 191 -8.61 -0.47 13.03
N LEU A 192 -7.94 -0.20 11.90
CA LEU A 192 -6.49 0.00 11.85
C LEU A 192 -6.11 1.35 11.22
N PRO A 193 -5.01 1.96 11.68
CA PRO A 193 -4.45 3.15 11.05
C PRO A 193 -3.83 2.78 9.70
N ILE A 194 -4.14 3.53 8.65
CA ILE A 194 -3.59 3.28 7.30
C ILE A 194 -2.43 4.22 6.95
N ASP A 195 -2.51 5.46 7.42
CA ASP A 195 -1.54 6.51 7.13
C ASP A 195 -1.04 7.16 8.40
N ASP A 196 0.18 7.68 8.33
CA ASP A 196 0.75 8.53 9.37
C ASP A 196 -0.07 9.82 9.48
N GLY A 197 -0.30 10.25 10.72
CA GLY A 197 -0.97 11.49 11.01
C GLY A 197 -0.01 12.62 11.34
N ALA A 198 -0.47 13.85 11.14
CA ALA A 198 0.28 15.05 11.48
C ALA A 198 -0.52 15.93 12.45
N ILE A 199 -0.02 16.06 13.67
CA ILE A 199 -0.48 17.06 14.63
C ILE A 199 0.22 18.39 14.29
N ILE A 200 -0.56 19.38 13.89
CA ILE A 200 -0.08 20.75 13.65
C ILE A 200 -0.35 21.56 14.93
N GLY A 201 0.71 21.82 15.71
CA GLY A 201 0.71 22.74 16.87
C GLY A 201 1.29 24.11 16.53
N ASP A 202 1.38 25.01 17.52
CA ASP A 202 1.86 26.39 17.34
C ASP A 202 3.30 26.49 16.83
N GLU A 203 4.20 25.57 17.16
CA GLU A 203 5.62 25.72 16.83
C GLU A 203 6.32 24.44 16.32
N SER A 204 5.60 23.32 16.23
CA SER A 204 6.18 22.07 15.72
C SER A 204 5.13 21.15 15.11
N LYS A 205 5.43 20.63 13.92
CA LYS A 205 4.67 19.52 13.31
C LYS A 205 5.08 18.23 14.02
N PHE A 206 4.21 17.72 14.88
CA PHE A 206 4.39 16.39 15.47
C PHE A 206 3.81 15.34 14.53
N LEU A 207 4.64 14.41 14.08
CA LEU A 207 4.21 13.27 13.26
C LEU A 207 3.80 12.11 14.19
N ILE A 208 2.55 11.65 14.08
CA ILE A 208 2.11 10.39 14.68
C ILE A 208 2.27 9.31 13.62
N LYS A 209 3.20 8.39 13.85
CA LYS A 209 3.34 7.20 13.00
C LYS A 209 2.19 6.24 13.25
N LYS A 210 1.66 5.63 12.18
CA LYS A 210 0.59 4.62 12.26
C LYS A 210 0.96 3.43 13.16
N GLU A 211 2.24 3.08 13.20
CA GLU A 211 2.81 2.00 14.02
C GLU A 211 2.73 2.26 15.53
N TRP A 212 2.47 3.51 15.95
CA TRP A 212 2.35 3.87 17.36
C TRP A 212 0.91 3.79 17.88
N ILE A 213 -0.06 3.54 16.98
CA ILE A 213 -1.48 3.50 17.31
C ILE A 213 -1.92 2.05 17.43
N LYS A 214 -2.34 1.66 18.64
CA LYS A 214 -2.98 0.36 18.89
C LYS A 214 -4.30 0.30 18.11
N PRO A 215 -4.50 -0.72 17.27
CA PRO A 215 -5.74 -0.90 16.54
C PRO A 215 -6.86 -1.32 17.49
N LEU A 216 -8.09 -0.94 17.14
CA LEU A 216 -9.28 -1.36 17.85
C LEU A 216 -9.76 -2.69 17.29
N ILE A 217 -9.83 -3.70 18.15
CA ILE A 217 -10.24 -5.06 17.80
C ILE A 217 -11.55 -5.33 18.53
N ILE A 218 -12.61 -5.64 17.76
CA ILE A 218 -13.92 -6.00 18.28
C ILE A 218 -14.17 -7.46 17.92
N ASN A 219 -14.13 -8.32 18.93
CA ASN A 219 -14.41 -9.74 18.78
C ASN A 219 -15.93 -9.98 18.65
N ASP A 220 -16.32 -11.13 18.09
CA ASP A 220 -17.69 -11.67 18.09
C ASP A 220 -18.84 -10.68 17.77
N VAL A 221 -18.65 -9.83 16.76
CA VAL A 221 -19.70 -8.95 16.23
C VAL A 221 -20.79 -9.81 15.60
N ALA A 222 -21.90 -10.02 16.30
CA ALA A 222 -23.01 -10.82 15.79
C ALA A 222 -23.81 -10.06 14.73
N ILE A 223 -24.16 -10.75 13.64
CA ILE A 223 -25.03 -10.25 12.58
C ILE A 223 -26.25 -11.15 12.44
N LYS A 224 -27.45 -10.56 12.44
CA LYS A 224 -28.72 -11.26 12.19
C LYS A 224 -29.38 -10.82 10.89
N ALA A 225 -30.03 -11.76 10.21
CA ALA A 225 -30.74 -11.50 8.95
C ALA A 225 -31.97 -10.57 9.13
N LYS A 226 -32.68 -10.70 10.25
CA LYS A 226 -33.91 -9.96 10.56
C LYS A 226 -34.07 -9.82 12.08
N LYS A 227 -34.66 -8.72 12.55
CA LYS A 227 -35.11 -8.59 13.95
C LYS A 227 -36.38 -9.43 14.11
N PHE A 228 -36.25 -10.63 14.67
CA PHE A 228 -37.38 -11.47 15.04
C PHE A 228 -37.77 -11.10 16.48
N SER A 229 -38.83 -10.29 16.65
CA SER A 229 -39.42 -9.89 17.94
C SER A 229 -38.66 -8.83 18.77
N ASP A 230 -39.40 -8.13 19.64
CA ASP A 230 -38.91 -7.21 20.67
C ASP A 230 -38.39 -7.92 21.93
N ARG A 231 -38.50 -9.25 22.00
CA ARG A 231 -37.88 -10.07 23.06
C ARG A 231 -36.36 -10.19 22.94
N HIS A 232 -35.74 -9.46 22.02
CA HIS A 232 -34.32 -9.53 21.85
C HIS A 232 -33.62 -8.60 22.84
N ASN A 233 -32.84 -9.17 23.77
CA ASN A 233 -31.93 -8.40 24.59
C ASN A 233 -30.72 -7.99 23.74
N PRO A 234 -30.56 -6.68 23.42
CA PRO A 234 -29.31 -6.22 22.86
C PRO A 234 -28.22 -6.37 23.90
N TYR A 235 -27.01 -6.63 23.44
CA TYR A 235 -25.80 -6.55 24.26
C TYR A 235 -24.85 -5.56 23.62
N TYR A 236 -23.94 -5.03 24.41
CA TYR A 236 -23.14 -3.88 24.02
C TYR A 236 -21.66 -4.24 23.99
N VAL A 237 -20.99 -3.79 22.93
CA VAL A 237 -19.53 -3.76 22.88
C VAL A 237 -19.06 -2.49 23.60
N LYS A 238 -18.24 -2.67 24.63
CA LYS A 238 -17.61 -1.60 25.40
C LYS A 238 -16.63 -0.79 24.54
N SER A 239 -16.24 0.37 25.05
CA SER A 239 -15.30 1.29 24.39
C SER A 239 -13.95 0.69 24.01
N ASP A 240 -13.50 -0.34 24.72
CA ASP A 240 -12.25 -1.08 24.50
C ASP A 240 -12.37 -2.23 23.48
N GLY A 241 -13.58 -2.49 22.96
CA GLY A 241 -13.85 -3.59 22.02
C GLY A 241 -14.24 -4.91 22.70
N THR A 242 -14.35 -4.95 24.04
CA THR A 242 -14.84 -6.12 24.77
C THR A 242 -16.36 -6.22 24.72
N ILE A 243 -16.89 -7.44 24.71
CA ILE A 243 -18.34 -7.68 24.70
C ILE A 243 -18.82 -7.93 26.14
N ASN A 244 -19.84 -7.19 26.56
CA ASN A 244 -20.61 -7.55 27.74
C ASN A 244 -21.56 -8.69 27.38
N ILE A 245 -21.13 -9.93 27.60
CA ILE A 245 -22.07 -11.05 27.56
C ILE A 245 -22.85 -10.96 28.88
N LEU A 246 -24.13 -10.58 28.80
CA LEU A 246 -25.06 -10.88 29.88
C LEU A 246 -25.14 -12.41 29.93
N GLU A 247 -24.49 -13.02 30.93
CA GLU A 247 -24.68 -14.44 31.24
C GLU A 247 -26.17 -14.66 31.44
N GLN A 248 -26.82 -15.28 30.45
CA GLN A 248 -28.16 -15.84 30.62
C GLN A 248 -27.96 -17.21 31.25
N GLU A 249 -28.15 -17.30 32.57
CA GLU A 249 -28.51 -18.54 33.25
C GLU A 249 -29.85 -19.09 32.73
#